data_AF-A0A1G7V617-F1
#
_entry.id   AF-A0A1G7V617-F1
#
_cell.length_a   1.000
_cell.length_b   1.000
_cell.length_c   1.000
_cell.angle_alpha   90.00
_cell.angle_beta   90.00
_cell.angle_gamma   90.00
#
_symmetry.space_group_name_H-M   'P 1'
#
loop_
_entity.id
_entity.type
_entity.pdbx_description
1 polymer ?
#
loop_
_entity_poly.entity_id
_entity_poly.type
_entity_poly.pdbx_seq_one_letter_code
_entity_poly.pdbx_strand_id
1 'polypeptide(L)'
;MADNLKNEGWCFDDNWHSFEVNLENGESAAEGYAEPRMKGVYRVSQNGQKLPVDFRLAQLWNAMEIMSVSSEKNFEVRTEVWEARNSLWVYSPSIWDAKNGNCIFSFEDENWSADASAWKDDTTVGLCLRKFPGNHRPESFSVEIDCLTLQAKISASGRALPLEHLESALDKALKFDR
;
A
#
# COMPACT_ATOMS: atom_id res chain seq x y z
N MET A 1 -45.53 -27.54 -12.95
CA MET A 1 -45.80 -26.14 -13.32
C MET A 1 -44.49 -25.40 -13.13
N ALA A 2 -43.90 -24.94 -14.24
CA ALA A 2 -42.61 -24.26 -14.29
C ALA A 2 -42.80 -22.72 -14.32
N ASP A 3 -41.73 -22.03 -13.92
CA ASP A 3 -41.33 -20.64 -14.20
C ASP A 3 -42.24 -19.46 -13.81
N ASN A 4 -41.67 -18.56 -12.99
CA ASN A 4 -41.20 -17.25 -13.47
C ASN A 4 -40.46 -16.47 -12.37
N LEU A 5 -39.13 -16.48 -12.41
CA LEU A 5 -38.27 -15.47 -11.80
C LEU A 5 -37.67 -14.61 -12.91
N LYS A 6 -38.25 -13.45 -13.18
CA LYS A 6 -37.60 -12.34 -13.91
C LYS A 6 -38.11 -11.00 -13.40
N ASN A 7 -37.14 -10.11 -13.18
CA ASN A 7 -37.22 -8.65 -13.14
C ASN A 7 -37.66 -7.98 -11.83
N GLU A 8 -36.70 -7.79 -10.93
CA GLU A 8 -36.48 -6.44 -10.38
C GLU A 8 -35.00 -6.10 -10.62
N GLY A 9 -34.79 -5.15 -11.55
CA GLY A 9 -33.48 -4.66 -11.94
C GLY A 9 -32.89 -3.80 -10.83
N TRP A 10 -31.62 -4.06 -10.51
CA TRP A 10 -30.83 -3.20 -9.64
C TRP A 10 -30.41 -1.98 -10.47
N CYS A 11 -31.24 -0.93 -10.46
CA CYS A 11 -30.82 0.38 -10.94
C CYS A 11 -29.95 1.00 -9.84
N PHE A 12 -28.64 1.10 -10.07
CA PHE A 12 -27.84 2.09 -9.36
C PHE A 12 -28.35 3.46 -9.79
N ASP A 13 -28.88 4.25 -8.87
CA ASP A 13 -29.10 5.65 -9.13
C ASP A 13 -27.75 6.37 -9.15
N ASP A 14 -27.56 7.33 -10.07
CA ASP A 14 -26.37 8.19 -10.12
C ASP A 14 -26.36 9.24 -8.99
N ASN A 15 -27.21 9.05 -7.96
CA ASN A 15 -27.35 9.97 -6.84
C ASN A 15 -26.45 9.54 -5.69
N TRP A 16 -25.54 10.43 -5.31
CA TRP A 16 -24.66 10.26 -4.17
C TRP A 16 -25.45 10.33 -2.86
N HIS A 17 -25.60 9.20 -2.19
CA HIS A 17 -26.13 9.15 -0.82
C HIS A 17 -25.00 9.37 0.18
N SER A 18 -25.07 10.47 0.94
CA SER A 18 -24.14 10.74 2.02
C SER A 18 -24.60 10.07 3.31
N PHE A 19 -23.71 9.34 3.98
CA PHE A 19 -23.93 8.79 5.31
C PHE A 19 -22.83 9.27 6.27
N GLU A 20 -23.17 9.39 7.55
CA GLU A 20 -22.24 9.73 8.63
C GLU A 20 -21.87 8.46 9.39
N VAL A 21 -20.57 8.19 9.53
CA VAL A 21 -20.05 7.11 10.38
C VAL A 21 -19.46 7.75 11.63
N ASN A 22 -20.04 7.43 12.79
CA ASN A 22 -19.50 7.84 14.08
C ASN A 22 -18.54 6.77 14.60
N LEU A 23 -17.26 7.12 14.69
CA LEU A 23 -16.22 6.27 15.28
C LEU A 23 -16.09 6.60 16.76
N GLU A 24 -17.13 6.35 17.56
CA GLU A 24 -17.01 6.31 19.01
C GLU A 24 -17.15 4.87 19.49
N ASN A 25 -16.04 4.34 20.02
CA ASN A 25 -15.85 3.03 20.63
C ASN A 25 -15.95 1.84 19.66
N GLY A 26 -14.78 1.26 19.36
CA GLY A 26 -14.62 0.12 18.45
C GLY A 26 -15.17 -1.20 18.97
N GLU A 27 -16.50 -1.32 19.08
CA GLU A 27 -17.19 -2.60 19.16
C GLU A 27 -18.13 -2.73 17.95
N SER A 28 -17.69 -3.49 16.94
CA SER A 28 -18.56 -3.92 15.84
C SER A 28 -19.38 -5.13 16.29
N ALA A 29 -20.60 -4.89 16.75
CA ALA A 29 -21.62 -5.94 16.83
C ALA A 29 -22.31 -6.07 15.46
N ALA A 30 -21.68 -6.80 14.54
CA ALA A 30 -22.34 -7.30 13.33
C ALA A 30 -21.69 -8.62 12.92
N GLU A 31 -22.37 -9.73 13.24
CA GLU A 31 -22.10 -11.02 12.62
C GLU A 31 -22.40 -10.91 11.11
N GLY A 32 -21.38 -11.16 10.29
CA GLY A 32 -21.50 -11.17 8.84
C GLY A 32 -20.41 -10.34 8.18
N TYR A 33 -19.33 -10.99 7.75
CA TYR A 33 -18.38 -10.40 6.82
C TYR A 33 -19.11 -10.09 5.50
N ALA A 34 -19.41 -8.82 5.27
CA ALA A 34 -19.78 -8.31 3.96
C ALA A 34 -18.63 -7.44 3.46
N GLU A 35 -17.98 -7.86 2.37
CA GLU A 35 -17.06 -7.00 1.62
C GLU A 35 -17.81 -5.72 1.21
N PRO A 36 -17.37 -4.51 1.62
CA PRO A 36 -18.05 -3.30 1.21
C PRO A 36 -17.65 -2.94 -0.22
N ARG A 37 -18.39 -3.46 -1.20
CA ARG A 37 -18.45 -2.90 -2.55
C ARG A 37 -19.43 -1.72 -2.56
N MET A 38 -19.02 -0.58 -2.01
CA MET A 38 -19.79 0.67 -2.12
C MET A 38 -18.92 1.83 -2.57
N LYS A 39 -19.31 2.48 -3.68
CA LYS A 39 -18.82 3.81 -4.07
C LYS A 39 -19.72 4.85 -3.39
N GLY A 40 -19.17 5.65 -2.48
CA GLY A 40 -19.89 6.72 -1.77
C GLY A 40 -18.99 7.89 -1.37
N VAL A 41 -19.55 9.08 -1.14
CA VAL A 41 -18.84 10.25 -0.57
C VAL A 41 -18.86 10.12 0.95
N TYR A 42 -17.70 9.96 1.57
CA TYR A 42 -17.58 9.92 3.02
C TYR A 42 -17.41 11.34 3.58
N ARG A 43 -18.17 11.67 4.63
CA ARG A 43 -17.84 12.78 5.53
C ARG A 43 -17.37 12.20 6.84
N VAL A 44 -16.08 12.33 7.12
CA VAL A 44 -15.50 11.96 8.41
C VAL A 44 -15.59 13.18 9.33
N SER A 45 -16.15 12.98 10.52
CA SER A 45 -16.08 13.97 11.60
C SER A 45 -15.28 13.37 12.76
N GLN A 46 -14.31 14.13 13.27
CA GLN A 46 -13.58 13.80 14.49
C GLN A 46 -13.84 14.92 15.49
N ASN A 47 -14.36 14.59 16.68
CA ASN A 47 -14.75 15.56 17.71
C ASN A 47 -15.66 16.69 17.20
N GLY A 48 -16.59 16.39 16.29
CA GLY A 48 -17.53 17.35 15.72
C GLY A 48 -16.95 18.31 14.68
N GLN A 49 -15.67 18.19 14.32
CA GLN A 49 -15.07 19.00 13.26
C GLN A 49 -15.25 18.33 11.89
N LYS A 50 -15.89 19.03 10.94
CA LYS A 50 -16.05 18.58 9.55
C LYS A 50 -14.74 18.79 8.80
N LEU A 51 -14.11 17.71 8.35
CA LEU A 51 -12.92 17.78 7.51
C LEU A 51 -13.32 18.00 6.04
N PRO A 52 -12.56 18.80 5.26
CA PRO A 52 -12.82 18.99 3.83
C PRO A 52 -12.68 17.66 3.09
N VAL A 53 -13.70 17.31 2.30
CA VAL A 53 -13.74 16.07 1.52
C VAL A 53 -12.97 16.29 0.21
N ASP A 54 -11.64 16.29 0.29
CA ASP A 54 -10.86 15.94 -0.89
C ASP A 54 -10.91 14.42 -1.03
N PHE A 55 -11.60 13.95 -2.07
CA PHE A 55 -11.76 12.53 -2.38
C PHE A 55 -10.42 11.82 -2.54
N ARG A 56 -9.35 12.56 -2.90
CA ARG A 56 -8.01 11.99 -2.95
C ARG A 56 -7.52 11.67 -1.54
N LEU A 57 -7.72 12.55 -0.57
CA LEU A 57 -7.18 12.38 0.78
C LEU A 57 -7.94 11.35 1.63
N ALA A 58 -9.24 11.16 1.42
CA ALA A 58 -10.04 10.22 2.22
C ALA A 58 -9.88 8.75 1.79
N GLN A 59 -9.56 8.47 0.52
CA GLN A 59 -9.19 7.12 0.06
C GLN A 59 -7.73 6.76 0.37
N LEU A 60 -6.86 7.77 0.52
CA LEU A 60 -5.44 7.60 0.79
C LEU A 60 -5.12 7.16 2.22
N TRP A 61 -6.02 7.28 3.19
CA TRP A 61 -5.74 6.86 4.58
C TRP A 61 -6.07 5.39 4.91
N ASN A 62 -6.74 4.66 4.01
CA ASN A 62 -7.08 3.25 4.21
C ASN A 62 -6.51 2.30 3.14
N ALA A 63 -5.72 2.78 2.17
CA ALA A 63 -5.21 1.96 1.06
C ALA A 63 -3.83 1.31 1.30
N MET A 64 -3.16 1.66 2.40
CA MET A 64 -1.85 1.09 2.74
C MET A 64 -2.03 -0.12 3.66
N GLU A 65 -1.69 -1.30 3.14
CA GLU A 65 -1.69 -2.54 3.91
C GLU A 65 -0.33 -2.72 4.61
N ILE A 66 -0.35 -3.17 5.87
CA ILE A 66 0.89 -3.56 6.55
C ILE A 66 1.34 -4.91 5.98
N MET A 67 2.47 -4.91 5.27
CA MET A 67 3.06 -6.13 4.71
C MET A 67 3.85 -6.90 5.75
N SER A 68 4.65 -6.21 6.58
CA SER A 68 5.40 -6.81 7.67
C SER A 68 5.76 -5.78 8.75
N VAL A 69 6.09 -6.28 9.93
CA VAL A 69 6.41 -5.48 11.11
C VAL A 69 7.70 -6.03 11.74
N SER A 70 8.57 -5.13 12.23
CA SER A 70 9.78 -5.49 12.95
C SER A 70 9.48 -6.23 14.26
N SER A 71 10.45 -6.94 14.83
CA SER A 71 10.22 -7.79 16.01
C SER A 71 9.75 -7.02 17.25
N GLU A 72 10.26 -5.80 17.45
CA GLU A 72 9.85 -4.89 18.54
C GLU A 72 8.76 -3.91 18.11
N LYS A 73 8.29 -3.99 16.85
CA LYS A 73 7.26 -3.11 16.26
C LYS A 73 7.65 -1.63 16.22
N ASN A 74 8.95 -1.35 16.13
CA ASN A 74 9.45 0.01 15.92
C ASN A 74 9.31 0.44 14.46
N PHE A 75 9.32 -0.52 13.52
CA PHE A 75 9.22 -0.24 12.10
C PHE A 75 8.24 -1.17 11.38
N GLU A 76 7.67 -0.66 10.30
CA GLU A 76 6.70 -1.35 9.47
C GLU A 76 7.02 -1.18 7.99
N VAL A 77 6.81 -2.24 7.21
CA VAL A 77 6.71 -2.13 5.75
C VAL A 77 5.23 -2.07 5.41
N ARG A 78 4.83 -1.02 4.70
CA ARG A 78 3.47 -0.83 4.23
C ARG A 78 3.43 -0.78 2.71
N THR A 79 2.36 -1.25 2.11
CA THR A 79 2.20 -1.25 0.66
C THR A 79 0.92 -0.58 0.23
N GLU A 80 1.04 0.34 -0.72
CA GLU A 80 -0.11 0.78 -1.50
C GLU A 80 -0.35 -0.23 -2.61
N VAL A 81 -1.56 -0.79 -2.64
CA VAL A 81 -1.92 -1.89 -3.54
C VAL A 81 -2.78 -1.37 -4.67
N TRP A 82 -2.35 -1.60 -5.90
CA TRP A 82 -3.12 -1.22 -7.09
C TRP A 82 -3.03 -2.27 -8.20
N GLU A 83 -4.11 -2.37 -8.98
CA GLU A 83 -4.20 -3.27 -10.13
C GLU A 83 -3.59 -2.58 -11.36
N ALA A 84 -2.47 -3.11 -11.84
CA ALA A 84 -1.94 -2.80 -13.15
C ALA A 84 -2.75 -3.48 -14.26
N ARG A 85 -2.49 -3.10 -15.52
CA ARG A 85 -3.19 -3.70 -16.67
C ARG A 85 -3.05 -5.23 -16.66
N ASN A 86 -4.13 -5.92 -17.05
CA ASN A 86 -4.19 -7.39 -17.16
C ASN A 86 -4.19 -8.15 -15.81
N SER A 87 -4.81 -7.58 -14.77
CA SER A 87 -4.96 -8.20 -13.43
C SER A 87 -3.65 -8.57 -12.75
N LEU A 88 -2.59 -7.83 -13.09
CA LEU A 88 -1.33 -7.87 -12.38
C LEU A 88 -1.38 -6.85 -11.24
N TRP A 89 -1.01 -7.26 -10.04
CA TRP A 89 -1.02 -6.40 -8.87
C TRP A 89 0.36 -5.82 -8.61
N VAL A 90 0.39 -4.56 -8.18
CA VAL A 90 1.59 -3.85 -7.73
C VAL A 90 1.40 -3.49 -6.26
N TYR A 91 2.42 -3.80 -5.47
CA TYR A 91 2.46 -3.56 -4.02
C TYR A 91 3.55 -2.53 -3.75
N SER A 92 3.25 -1.25 -3.97
CA SER A 92 4.23 -0.16 -3.86
C SER A 92 4.66 0.03 -2.41
N PRO A 93 5.91 -0.30 -2.05
CA PRO A 93 6.31 -0.37 -0.66
C PRO A 93 6.78 0.97 -0.12
N SER A 94 6.55 1.15 1.17
CA SER A 94 7.08 2.23 1.99
C SER A 94 7.50 1.69 3.35
N ILE A 95 8.44 2.36 3.98
CA ILE A 95 8.97 2.01 5.30
C ILE A 95 8.60 3.11 6.27
N TRP A 96 8.02 2.72 7.40
CA TRP A 96 7.48 3.63 8.40
C TRP A 96 8.18 3.41 9.74
N ASP A 97 8.49 4.51 10.41
CA ASP A 97 8.70 4.52 11.86
C ASP A 97 7.32 4.43 12.52
N ALA A 98 7.01 3.25 13.06
CA ALA A 98 5.70 2.99 13.66
C ALA A 98 5.51 3.75 14.98
N LYS A 99 6.62 4.06 15.67
CA LYS A 99 6.60 4.75 16.96
C LYS A 99 6.31 6.24 16.79
N ASN A 100 6.92 6.87 15.79
CA ASN A 100 6.79 8.30 15.52
C ASN A 100 5.73 8.61 14.46
N GLY A 101 5.25 7.59 13.72
CA GLY A 101 4.18 7.72 12.74
C GLY A 101 4.62 8.40 11.44
N ASN A 102 5.92 8.43 11.13
CA ASN A 102 6.44 9.06 9.92
C ASN A 102 6.96 8.02 8.91
N CYS A 103 6.72 8.30 7.63
CA CYS A 103 7.34 7.58 6.53
C CYS A 103 8.83 7.93 6.47
N ILE A 104 9.69 6.91 6.54
CA ILE A 104 11.15 7.05 6.41
C ILE A 104 11.56 6.94 4.94
N PHE A 105 10.86 6.12 4.17
CA PHE A 105 11.16 5.90 2.76
C PHE A 105 9.93 5.44 2.00
N SER A 106 9.73 5.98 0.80
CA SER A 106 8.75 5.53 -0.19
C SER A 106 9.36 5.72 -1.57
N PHE A 107 9.00 4.86 -2.51
CA PHE A 107 9.33 5.07 -3.92
C PHE A 107 8.54 6.26 -4.48
N GLU A 108 9.19 7.10 -5.27
CA GLU A 108 8.55 8.15 -6.07
C GLU A 108 7.79 7.53 -7.25
N ASP A 109 8.35 6.49 -7.87
CA ASP A 109 7.70 5.70 -8.92
C ASP A 109 6.87 4.55 -8.33
N GLU A 110 5.54 4.70 -8.36
CA GLU A 110 4.55 3.73 -7.88
C GLU A 110 4.62 2.35 -8.58
N ASN A 111 5.41 2.22 -9.66
CA ASN A 111 5.59 0.96 -10.37
C ASN A 111 6.59 0.01 -9.70
N TRP A 112 7.31 0.44 -8.67
CA TRP A 112 8.06 -0.47 -7.82
C TRP A 112 7.11 -1.33 -7.00
N SER A 113 7.31 -2.64 -7.00
CA SER A 113 6.50 -3.60 -6.24
C SER A 113 7.40 -4.39 -5.30
N ALA A 114 7.00 -4.52 -4.05
CA ALA A 114 7.57 -5.52 -3.14
C ALA A 114 6.87 -6.86 -3.31
N ASP A 115 7.60 -7.88 -3.72
CA ASP A 115 7.11 -9.26 -3.80
C ASP A 115 7.28 -10.01 -2.48
N ALA A 116 8.24 -9.57 -1.64
CA ALA A 116 8.47 -10.13 -0.32
C ALA A 116 9.14 -9.11 0.60
N SER A 117 8.88 -9.25 1.90
CA SER A 117 9.62 -8.56 2.97
C SER A 117 9.97 -9.54 4.10
N ALA A 118 11.17 -9.39 4.66
CA ALA A 118 11.63 -10.19 5.80
C ALA A 118 12.57 -9.38 6.69
N TRP A 119 12.23 -9.27 7.98
CA TRP A 119 13.07 -8.61 8.97
C TRP A 119 14.22 -9.52 9.40
N LYS A 120 15.45 -9.00 9.36
CA LYS A 120 16.65 -9.70 9.86
C LYS A 120 16.83 -9.50 11.36
N ASP A 121 16.53 -8.28 11.79
CA ASP A 121 16.50 -7.82 13.17
C ASP A 121 15.44 -6.71 13.27
N ASP A 122 15.36 -6.03 14.42
CA ASP A 122 14.35 -4.99 14.61
C ASP A 122 14.55 -3.75 13.72
N THR A 123 15.76 -3.51 13.24
CA THR A 123 16.14 -2.30 12.49
C THR A 123 16.38 -2.55 11.01
N THR A 124 16.60 -3.80 10.61
CA THR A 124 17.02 -4.15 9.25
C THR A 124 15.99 -5.03 8.56
N VAL A 125 15.44 -4.55 7.45
CA VAL A 125 14.50 -5.28 6.59
C VAL A 125 15.12 -5.64 5.25
N GLY A 126 14.89 -6.87 4.80
CA GLY A 126 15.15 -7.31 3.44
C GLY A 126 13.89 -7.19 2.58
N LEU A 127 14.01 -6.62 1.39
CA LEU A 127 12.94 -6.52 0.39
C LEU A 127 13.34 -7.25 -0.90
N CYS A 128 12.40 -7.97 -1.49
CA CYS A 128 12.46 -8.42 -2.89
C CYS A 128 11.61 -7.47 -3.73
N LEU A 129 12.25 -6.73 -4.64
CA LEU A 129 11.65 -5.65 -5.41
C LEU A 129 11.65 -5.98 -6.90
N ARG A 130 10.56 -5.68 -7.59
CA ARG A 130 10.47 -5.69 -9.06
C ARG A 130 9.90 -4.37 -9.55
N LYS A 131 10.22 -3.98 -10.79
CA LYS A 131 9.61 -2.82 -11.43
C LYS A 131 8.57 -3.24 -12.48
N PHE A 132 7.46 -2.54 -12.54
CA PHE A 132 6.44 -2.69 -13.58
C PHE A 132 6.58 -1.57 -14.65
N PRO A 133 6.28 -1.83 -15.94
CA PRO A 133 6.15 -3.13 -16.57
C PRO A 133 7.48 -3.92 -16.54
N GLY A 134 7.38 -5.26 -16.44
CA GLY A 134 8.53 -6.15 -16.21
C GLY A 134 9.42 -6.43 -17.43
N ASN A 135 9.48 -5.52 -18.41
CA ASN A 135 10.31 -5.67 -19.62
C ASN A 135 11.74 -5.17 -19.41
N HIS A 136 12.37 -5.60 -18.32
CA HIS A 136 13.72 -5.18 -17.93
C HIS A 136 14.50 -6.33 -17.27
N ARG A 137 15.81 -6.12 -17.16
CA ARG A 137 16.75 -6.96 -16.43
C ARG A 137 17.49 -6.12 -15.39
N PRO A 138 17.80 -6.68 -14.20
CA PRO A 138 17.33 -7.97 -13.70
C PRO A 138 15.83 -7.96 -13.41
N GLU A 139 15.17 -9.13 -13.41
CA GLU A 139 13.72 -9.24 -13.17
C GLU A 139 13.30 -8.74 -11.78
N SER A 140 14.20 -8.89 -10.80
CA SER A 140 14.02 -8.40 -9.43
C SER A 140 15.36 -8.03 -8.78
N PHE A 141 15.26 -7.29 -7.69
CA PHE A 141 16.37 -6.92 -6.81
C PHE A 141 16.11 -7.43 -5.41
N SER A 142 17.17 -7.87 -4.73
CA SER A 142 17.17 -8.04 -3.28
C SER A 142 17.89 -6.84 -2.66
N VAL A 143 17.23 -6.19 -1.71
CA VAL A 143 17.74 -5.00 -1.02
C VAL A 143 17.63 -5.22 0.48
N GLU A 144 18.65 -4.81 1.22
CA GLU A 144 18.61 -4.71 2.68
C GLU A 144 18.57 -3.24 3.06
N ILE A 145 17.69 -2.87 3.98
CA ILE A 145 17.49 -1.50 4.44
C ILE A 145 17.62 -1.49 5.96
N ASP A 146 18.59 -0.72 6.45
CA ASP A 146 18.74 -0.38 7.86
C ASP A 146 17.98 0.91 8.14
N CYS A 147 16.84 0.77 8.82
CA CYS A 147 15.91 1.85 9.14
C CYS A 147 16.48 2.83 10.19
N LEU A 148 17.49 2.42 10.96
CA LEU A 148 18.10 3.27 11.98
C LEU A 148 19.21 4.14 11.37
N THR A 149 20.06 3.57 10.53
CA THR A 149 21.17 4.30 9.88
C THR A 149 20.78 4.94 8.55
N LEU A 150 19.57 4.68 8.06
CA LEU A 150 19.05 5.16 6.78
C LEU A 150 19.96 4.78 5.62
N GLN A 151 20.44 3.53 5.64
CA GLN A 151 21.26 2.98 4.58
C GLN A 151 20.58 1.79 3.93
N ALA A 152 20.76 1.68 2.62
CA ALA A 152 20.32 0.55 1.83
C ALA A 152 21.52 -0.16 1.22
N LYS A 153 21.37 -1.45 0.93
CA LYS A 153 22.37 -2.27 0.24
C LYS A 153 21.68 -3.16 -0.78
N ILE A 154 21.98 -2.94 -2.05
CA ILE A 154 21.51 -3.81 -3.15
C ILE A 154 22.44 -5.02 -3.23
N SER A 155 21.93 -6.23 -3.09
CA SER A 155 22.73 -7.46 -2.99
C SER A 155 23.70 -7.65 -4.16
N ALA A 156 23.30 -7.27 -5.38
CA ALA A 156 24.15 -7.36 -6.57
C ALA A 156 25.38 -6.43 -6.53
N SER A 157 25.26 -5.27 -5.89
CA SER A 157 26.37 -4.31 -5.77
C SER A 157 27.23 -4.55 -4.52
N GLY A 158 26.63 -5.11 -3.46
CA GLY A 158 27.26 -5.32 -2.16
C GLY A 158 27.64 -4.04 -1.41
N ARG A 159 27.47 -2.85 -2.00
CA ARG A 159 27.84 -1.56 -1.41
C ARG A 159 26.63 -0.92 -0.73
N ALA A 160 26.84 -0.41 0.48
CA ALA A 160 25.86 0.42 1.17
C ALA A 160 25.78 1.81 0.53
N LEU A 161 24.57 2.35 0.45
CA LEU A 161 24.25 3.69 -0.05
C LEU A 161 23.22 4.35 0.88
N PRO A 162 23.15 5.68 0.92
CA PRO A 162 22.06 6.38 1.60
C PRO A 162 20.70 5.92 1.04
N LEU A 163 19.72 5.74 1.93
CA LEU A 163 18.39 5.23 1.59
C LEU A 163 17.67 6.12 0.57
N GLU A 164 17.85 7.44 0.65
CA GLU A 164 17.35 8.42 -0.33
C GLU A 164 17.85 8.19 -1.76
N HIS A 165 18.98 7.51 -1.93
CA HIS A 165 19.55 7.19 -3.25
C HIS A 165 19.15 5.81 -3.77
N LEU A 166 18.36 5.04 -3.00
CA LEU A 166 18.02 3.65 -3.33
C LEU A 166 17.30 3.55 -4.67
N GLU A 167 16.24 4.33 -4.88
CA GLU A 167 15.46 4.29 -6.12
C GLU A 167 16.30 4.65 -7.34
N SER A 168 17.07 5.74 -7.27
CA SER A 168 17.98 6.14 -8.36
C SER A 168 19.01 5.05 -8.67
N ALA A 169 19.51 4.34 -7.65
CA ALA A 169 20.45 3.25 -7.84
C ALA A 169 19.80 2.02 -8.51
N LEU A 170 18.56 1.69 -8.12
CA LEU A 170 17.78 0.62 -8.74
C LEU A 170 17.45 0.93 -10.20
N ASP A 171 16.97 2.14 -10.49
CA ASP A 171 16.66 2.58 -11.86
C ASP A 171 17.89 2.55 -12.78
N LYS A 172 19.06 2.94 -12.29
CA LYS A 172 20.32 2.84 -13.05
C LYS A 172 20.76 1.41 -13.31
N ALA A 173 20.36 0.48 -12.44
CA ALA A 173 20.69 -0.93 -12.58
C ALA A 173 19.76 -1.66 -13.57
N LEU A 174 18.60 -1.07 -13.88
CA LEU A 174 17.67 -1.61 -14.86
C LEU A 174 18.18 -1.48 -16.30
N LYS A 175 17.96 -2.53 -17.08
CA LYS A 175 18.21 -2.57 -18.52
C LYS A 175 16.93 -3.03 -19.20
N PHE A 176 16.28 -2.15 -19.96
CA PHE A 176 15.05 -2.48 -20.68
C PHE A 176 15.37 -3.28 -21.94
N ASP A 177 14.65 -4.39 -22.11
CA ASP A 177 14.71 -5.17 -23.34
C ASP A 177 13.99 -4.38 -24.45
N ARG A 178 14.71 -4.10 -25.54
CA ARG A 178 14.21 -3.35 -26.70
C ARG A 178 13.41 -4.24 -27.65
#